data_AF-Q21TW7-F1
#
_entry.id   AF-Q21TW7-F1
#
_cell.length_a   1.000
_cell.length_b   1.000
_cell.length_c   1.000
_cell.angle_alpha   90.00
_cell.angle_beta   90.00
_cell.angle_gamma   90.00
#
_symmetry.space_group_name_H-M   'P 1'
#
loop_
_entity.id
_entity.type
_entity.pdbx_description
1 polymer ?
#
loop_
_entity_poly.entity_id
_entity_poly.type
_entity_poly.pdbx_seq_one_letter_code
_entity_poly.pdbx_strand_id
1 'polypeptide(L)'
;MGRFVLFIEVVRAMDYWGIHAQSASSDKEGAEHSLDLMYWGWNRAVSELFEPLEQPGFPLMESTPRSRGFAARLMQELGKVSLLRRVADMNERGIMEVARDGNEFQIRMTEDAKAQFADSIESDRLKDTEELLPSASTGWKMASIQNFLRYPGMPGSYFARPESLTRRWLRGDIEELTKTLIRPWDSGHGIMVAYDARIEVDEHYMAEALDLATVWREDSGIHMPFS
;
A
#
# COMPACT_ATOMS: atom_id res chain seq x y z
N MET A 1 10.62 -37.34 15.25
CA MET A 1 10.36 -37.27 16.73
C MET A 1 11.15 -36.19 17.48
N GLY A 2 12.49 -36.11 17.35
CA GLY A 2 13.29 -35.07 18.04
C GLY A 2 12.92 -33.62 17.64
N ARG A 3 12.55 -33.40 16.37
CA ARG A 3 12.07 -32.10 15.86
C ARG A 3 10.74 -31.68 16.49
N PHE A 4 9.78 -32.61 16.56
CA PHE A 4 8.49 -32.36 17.20
C PHE A 4 8.61 -32.04 18.70
N VAL A 5 9.51 -32.71 19.42
CA VAL A 5 9.78 -32.39 20.84
C VAL A 5 10.35 -30.97 20.97
N LEU A 6 11.28 -30.58 20.10
CA LEU A 6 11.80 -29.22 20.05
C LEU A 6 10.71 -28.20 19.70
N PHE A 7 9.82 -28.54 18.78
CA PHE A 7 8.68 -27.70 18.40
C PHE A 7 7.76 -27.42 19.61
N ILE A 8 7.42 -28.45 20.39
CA ILE A 8 6.63 -28.27 21.62
C ILE A 8 7.35 -27.35 22.61
N GLU A 9 8.66 -27.53 22.81
CA GLU A 9 9.40 -26.69 23.75
C GLU A 9 9.50 -25.24 23.27
N VAL A 10 9.61 -25.01 21.95
CA VAL A 10 9.51 -23.67 21.35
C VAL A 10 8.15 -23.04 21.63
N VAL A 11 7.05 -23.77 21.44
CA VAL A 11 5.70 -23.27 21.74
C VAL A 11 5.58 -22.88 23.22
N ARG A 12 6.04 -23.73 24.12
CA ARG A 12 6.03 -23.46 25.57
C ARG A 12 6.91 -22.28 25.96
N ALA A 13 8.07 -22.13 25.33
CA ALA A 13 8.95 -21.01 25.57
C ALA A 13 8.30 -19.70 25.10
N MET A 14 7.67 -19.69 23.92
CA MET A 14 6.93 -18.53 23.42
C MET A 14 5.79 -18.13 24.35
N ASP A 15 5.01 -19.09 24.84
CA ASP A 15 3.91 -18.84 25.78
C ASP A 15 4.43 -18.29 27.12
N TYR A 16 5.47 -18.92 27.67
CA TYR A 16 6.14 -18.45 28.89
C TYR A 16 6.65 -17.01 28.77
N TRP A 17 7.37 -16.69 27.68
CA TRP A 17 7.91 -15.36 27.46
C TRP A 17 6.85 -14.33 27.10
N GLY A 18 5.79 -14.71 26.38
CA GLY A 18 4.66 -13.83 26.07
C GLY A 18 3.96 -13.32 27.33
N ILE A 19 3.81 -14.18 28.34
CA ILE A 19 3.22 -13.81 29.63
C ILE A 19 4.23 -13.06 30.51
N HIS A 20 5.47 -13.56 30.62
CA HIS A 20 6.46 -12.97 31.52
C HIS A 20 7.02 -11.63 31.05
N ALA A 21 7.17 -11.40 29.74
CA ALA A 21 7.66 -10.12 29.22
C ALA A 21 6.71 -8.95 29.57
N GLN A 22 5.41 -9.20 29.61
CA GLN A 22 4.42 -8.19 30.05
C GLN A 22 4.57 -7.83 31.54
N SER A 23 5.09 -8.76 32.35
CA SER A 23 5.26 -8.58 33.81
C SER A 23 6.61 -7.99 34.23
N ALA A 24 7.65 -8.09 33.40
CA ALA A 24 9.04 -7.74 33.73
C ALA A 24 9.47 -6.33 33.26
N SER A 25 8.51 -5.41 33.16
CA SER A 25 8.59 -4.11 32.47
C SER A 25 9.47 -3.03 33.14
N SER A 26 10.57 -3.40 33.82
CA SER A 26 11.53 -2.44 34.41
C SER A 26 12.80 -2.19 33.58
N ASP A 27 13.20 -3.11 32.68
CA ASP A 27 14.33 -2.93 31.73
C ASP A 27 13.83 -3.13 30.29
N LYS A 28 13.26 -2.07 29.72
CA LYS A 28 12.29 -2.18 28.61
C LYS A 28 12.88 -2.46 27.21
N GLU A 29 13.96 -1.81 26.79
CA GLU A 29 14.34 -1.87 25.37
C GLU A 29 15.04 -3.17 24.93
N GLY A 30 15.99 -3.68 25.73
CA GLY A 30 16.74 -4.89 25.37
C GLY A 30 15.92 -6.18 25.41
N ALA A 31 14.95 -6.26 26.33
CA ALA A 31 14.05 -7.41 26.45
C ALA A 31 13.00 -7.44 25.34
N GLU A 32 12.50 -6.28 24.91
CA GLU A 32 11.53 -6.15 23.82
C GLU A 32 12.12 -6.59 22.48
N HIS A 33 13.31 -6.10 22.10
CA HIS A 33 13.96 -6.51 20.84
C HIS A 33 14.31 -8.01 20.78
N SER A 34 14.63 -8.60 21.93
CA SER A 34 14.87 -10.04 22.04
C SER A 34 13.60 -10.85 21.76
N LEU A 35 12.45 -10.37 22.25
CA LEU A 35 11.15 -11.01 22.04
C LEU A 35 10.68 -10.86 20.58
N ASP A 36 10.86 -9.69 19.98
CA ASP A 36 10.54 -9.43 18.57
C ASP A 36 11.29 -10.38 17.62
N LEU A 37 12.60 -10.56 17.87
CA LEU A 37 13.41 -11.53 17.13
C LEU A 37 12.86 -12.95 17.29
N MET A 38 12.42 -13.34 18.49
CA MET A 38 11.77 -14.64 18.68
C MET A 38 10.48 -14.76 17.86
N TYR A 39 9.62 -13.74 17.83
CA TYR A 39 8.42 -13.76 17.00
C TYR A 39 8.74 -13.89 15.51
N TRP A 40 9.77 -13.21 15.00
CA TRP A 40 10.20 -13.35 13.60
C TRP A 40 10.76 -14.74 13.27
N GLY A 41 11.26 -15.47 14.27
CA GLY A 41 11.71 -16.85 14.12
C GLY A 41 10.57 -17.87 14.01
N TRP A 42 9.33 -17.50 14.38
CA TRP A 42 8.21 -18.44 14.51
C TRP A 42 7.86 -19.17 13.22
N ASN A 43 7.67 -18.44 12.12
CA ASN A 43 7.30 -19.06 10.83
C ASN A 43 8.36 -20.07 10.37
N ARG A 44 9.64 -19.76 10.62
CA ARG A 44 10.73 -20.66 10.28
C ARG A 44 10.74 -21.88 11.20
N ALA A 45 10.52 -21.69 12.50
CA ALA A 45 10.41 -22.77 13.48
C ALA A 45 9.27 -23.73 13.13
N VAL A 46 8.10 -23.22 12.75
CA VAL A 46 6.99 -24.04 12.24
C VAL A 46 7.44 -24.82 11.00
N SER A 47 8.06 -24.16 10.01
CA SER A 47 8.46 -24.83 8.77
C SER A 47 9.50 -25.94 8.95
N GLU A 48 10.40 -25.81 9.93
CA GLU A 48 11.56 -26.70 10.10
C GLU A 48 11.35 -27.75 11.20
N LEU A 49 10.53 -27.44 12.22
CA LEU A 49 10.37 -28.28 13.41
C LEU A 49 9.02 -29.00 13.47
N PHE A 50 7.99 -28.47 12.81
CA PHE A 50 6.68 -29.12 12.79
C PHE A 50 6.76 -30.42 11.97
N GLU A 51 6.39 -31.53 12.61
CA GLU A 51 6.38 -32.85 12.02
C GLU A 51 5.03 -33.49 12.41
N PRO A 52 4.22 -33.97 11.45
CA PRO A 52 2.97 -34.64 11.76
C PRO A 52 3.25 -35.91 12.57
N LEU A 53 2.45 -36.14 13.61
CA LEU A 53 2.57 -37.34 14.42
C LEU A 53 1.89 -38.52 13.72
N GLU A 54 2.61 -39.64 13.60
CA GLU A 54 2.07 -40.89 13.06
C GLU A 54 1.05 -41.55 14.00
N GLN A 55 1.16 -41.30 15.31
CA GLN A 55 0.29 -41.87 16.33
C GLN A 55 -0.34 -40.76 17.18
N PRO A 56 -1.61 -40.92 17.58
CA PRO A 56 -2.27 -39.97 18.47
C PRO A 56 -1.59 -39.99 19.85
N GLY A 57 -1.20 -38.81 20.32
CA GLY A 57 -0.60 -38.63 21.64
C GLY A 57 0.19 -37.33 21.73
N PHE A 58 0.27 -36.76 22.93
CA PHE A 58 1.16 -35.63 23.20
C PHE A 58 2.30 -36.08 24.11
N PRO A 59 3.57 -35.87 23.74
CA PRO A 59 4.69 -36.22 24.61
C PRO A 59 4.65 -35.33 25.85
N LEU A 60 4.37 -35.95 27.00
CA LEU A 60 4.47 -35.31 28.31
C LEU A 60 5.93 -35.34 28.75
N MET A 61 6.59 -34.20 28.60
CA MET A 61 7.95 -33.97 29.08
C MET A 61 7.97 -32.68 29.91
N GLU A 62 8.72 -32.68 31.00
CA GLU A 62 8.89 -31.49 31.85
C GLU A 62 9.61 -30.38 31.09
N SER A 63 9.06 -29.17 31.13
CA SER A 63 9.75 -27.97 30.62
C SER A 63 10.60 -27.37 31.74
N THR A 64 11.92 -27.48 31.59
CA THR A 64 12.90 -26.96 32.54
C THR A 64 13.37 -25.56 32.15
N PRO A 65 13.94 -24.76 33.07
CA PRO A 65 14.56 -23.49 32.71
C PRO A 65 15.63 -23.62 31.61
N ARG A 66 16.38 -24.73 31.62
CA ARG A 66 17.41 -25.01 30.62
C ARG A 66 16.82 -25.27 29.23
N SER A 67 15.75 -26.05 29.14
CA SER A 67 15.09 -26.34 27.86
C SER A 67 14.40 -25.10 27.28
N ARG A 68 13.76 -24.28 28.13
CA ARG A 68 13.21 -22.97 27.71
C ARG A 68 14.29 -22.02 27.22
N GLY A 69 15.42 -21.93 27.93
CA GLY A 69 16.54 -21.09 27.53
C GLY A 69 17.21 -21.54 26.22
N PHE A 70 17.19 -22.84 25.93
CA PHE A 70 17.63 -23.37 24.64
C PHE A 70 16.64 -23.01 23.52
N ALA A 71 15.34 -23.24 23.74
CA ALA A 71 14.29 -22.95 22.77
C ALA A 71 14.22 -21.45 22.43
N ALA A 72 14.36 -20.57 23.43
CA ALA A 72 14.41 -19.12 23.20
C ALA A 72 15.60 -18.71 22.33
N ARG A 73 16.80 -19.24 22.61
CA ARG A 73 17.98 -19.00 21.76
C ARG A 73 17.79 -19.50 20.33
N LEU A 74 17.22 -20.69 20.16
CA LEU A 74 16.91 -21.22 18.84
C LEU A 74 15.96 -20.28 18.08
N MET A 75 14.92 -19.78 18.74
CA MET A 75 13.97 -18.84 18.15
C MET A 75 14.62 -17.53 17.74
N GLN A 76 15.52 -16.98 18.56
CA GLN A 76 16.29 -15.79 18.20
C GLN A 76 17.17 -16.00 16.98
N GLU A 77 17.87 -17.14 16.89
CA GLU A 77 18.69 -17.45 15.71
C GLU A 77 17.85 -17.61 14.44
N LEU A 78 16.69 -18.27 14.53
CA LEU A 78 15.74 -18.35 13.43
C LEU A 78 15.19 -16.96 13.05
N GLY A 79 14.97 -16.08 14.04
CA GLY A 79 14.58 -14.69 13.84
C GLY A 79 15.61 -13.87 13.09
N LYS A 80 16.89 -13.99 13.47
CA LYS A 80 18.01 -13.34 12.76
C LYS A 80 18.07 -13.80 11.30
N VAL A 81 17.91 -15.09 11.04
CA VAL A 81 17.89 -15.61 9.66
C VAL A 81 16.71 -15.05 8.86
N SER A 82 15.51 -15.02 9.46
CA SER A 82 14.32 -14.42 8.83
C SER A 82 14.53 -12.94 8.51
N LEU A 83 15.12 -12.18 9.45
CA LEU A 83 15.43 -10.76 9.28
C LEU A 83 16.44 -10.54 8.15
N LEU A 84 17.57 -11.26 8.17
CA LEU A 84 18.62 -11.14 7.15
C LEU A 84 18.09 -11.47 5.76
N ARG A 85 17.24 -12.50 5.64
CA ARG A 85 16.59 -12.84 4.37
C ARG A 85 15.69 -11.71 3.89
N ARG A 86 14.88 -11.13 4.77
CA ARG A 86 14.01 -10.00 4.40
C ARG A 86 14.82 -8.77 4.01
N VAL A 87 15.93 -8.48 4.69
CA VAL A 87 16.85 -7.39 4.32
C VAL A 87 17.46 -7.65 2.95
N ALA A 88 17.88 -8.88 2.65
CA ALA A 88 18.37 -9.24 1.32
C ALA A 88 17.29 -9.04 0.24
N ASP A 89 16.06 -9.52 0.47
CA ASP A 89 14.95 -9.33 -0.46
C ASP A 89 14.61 -7.84 -0.69
N MET A 90 14.71 -7.01 0.36
CA MET A 90 14.49 -5.56 0.25
C MET A 90 15.64 -4.84 -0.46
N ASN A 91 16.87 -5.33 -0.31
CA ASN A 91 18.04 -4.82 -1.01
C ASN A 91 17.97 -5.14 -2.51
N GLU A 92 17.57 -6.36 -2.88
CA GLU A 92 17.36 -6.75 -4.28
C GLU A 92 16.29 -5.90 -4.98
N ARG A 93 15.32 -5.38 -4.22
CA ARG A 93 14.24 -4.52 -4.72
C ARG A 93 14.56 -3.03 -4.68
N GLY A 94 15.76 -2.63 -4.26
CA GLY A 94 16.17 -1.22 -4.16
C GLY A 94 15.49 -0.43 -3.03
N ILE A 95 14.87 -1.11 -2.06
CA ILE A 95 14.24 -0.47 -0.90
C ILE A 95 15.30 -0.18 0.17
N MET A 96 16.25 -1.10 0.32
CA MET A 96 17.35 -1.00 1.27
C MET A 96 18.68 -1.00 0.51
N GLU A 97 19.69 -0.37 1.08
CA GLU A 97 21.09 -0.44 0.68
C GLU A 97 21.88 -1.11 1.79
N VAL A 98 22.68 -2.10 1.41
CA VAL A 98 23.59 -2.80 2.34
C VAL A 98 25.02 -2.54 1.89
N ALA A 99 25.76 -1.77 2.68
CA ALA A 99 27.17 -1.52 2.49
C ALA A 99 27.99 -2.29 3.54
N ARG A 100 29.09 -2.92 3.12
CA ARG A 100 30.02 -3.57 4.04
C ARG A 100 31.12 -2.59 4.42
N ASP A 101 31.28 -2.35 5.71
CA ASP A 101 32.34 -1.53 6.28
C ASP A 101 33.20 -2.40 7.23
N GLY A 102 34.28 -2.97 6.67
CA GLY A 102 35.13 -3.93 7.37
C GLY A 102 34.38 -5.21 7.79
N ASN A 103 34.16 -5.35 9.11
CA ASN A 103 33.44 -6.47 9.72
C ASN A 103 31.96 -6.18 10.01
N GLU A 104 31.49 -4.97 9.71
CA GLU A 104 30.12 -4.55 9.96
C GLU A 104 29.36 -4.35 8.65
N PHE A 105 28.04 -4.53 8.72
CA PHE A 105 27.13 -4.22 7.64
C PHE A 105 26.34 -2.97 8.02
N GLN A 106 26.50 -1.91 7.23
CA GLN A 106 25.65 -0.73 7.31
C GLN A 106 24.43 -0.96 6.44
N ILE A 107 23.27 -1.02 7.07
CA ILE A 107 21.98 -1.22 6.41
C ILE A 107 21.23 0.11 6.49
N ARG A 108 20.86 0.68 5.35
CA ARG A 108 20.13 1.94 5.26
C ARG A 108 18.99 1.82 4.27
N MET A 109 17.94 2.61 4.46
CA MET A 109 16.83 2.70 3.51
C MET A 109 17.19 3.69 2.41
N THR A 110 16.83 3.41 1.16
CA THR A 110 17.06 4.34 0.04
C THR A 110 16.22 5.60 0.19
N GLU A 111 16.67 6.72 -0.38
CA GLU A 111 15.94 7.99 -0.29
C GLU A 111 14.54 7.91 -0.92
N ASP A 112 14.42 7.21 -2.06
CA ASP A 112 13.13 6.98 -2.72
C ASP A 112 12.19 6.14 -1.85
N ALA A 113 12.69 5.09 -1.21
CA ALA A 113 11.90 4.27 -0.30
C ALA A 113 11.47 5.06 0.95
N LYS A 114 12.34 5.94 1.49
CA LYS A 114 11.99 6.83 2.60
C LYS A 114 10.86 7.78 2.24
N ALA A 115 10.89 8.35 1.03
CA ALA A 115 9.82 9.21 0.54
C ALA A 115 8.48 8.45 0.45
N GLN A 116 8.49 7.26 -0.17
CA GLN A 116 7.28 6.42 -0.26
C GLN A 116 6.74 6.00 1.12
N PHE A 117 7.62 5.74 2.07
CA PHE A 117 7.22 5.42 3.44
C PHE A 117 6.62 6.62 4.16
N ALA A 118 7.16 7.82 3.94
CA ALA A 118 6.57 9.06 4.45
C ALA A 118 5.17 9.31 3.86
N ASP A 119 4.99 9.09 2.56
CA ASP A 119 3.69 9.18 1.89
C ASP A 119 2.68 8.19 2.49
N SER A 120 3.12 6.96 2.79
CA SER A 120 2.27 5.95 3.44
C SER A 120 1.85 6.38 4.85
N ILE A 121 2.76 6.91 5.65
CA ILE A 121 2.43 7.41 7.00
C ILE A 121 1.45 8.57 6.93
N GLU A 122 1.65 9.49 5.98
CA GLU A 122 0.73 10.61 5.77
C GLU A 122 -0.66 10.10 5.36
N SER A 123 -0.73 9.11 4.47
CA SER A 123 -1.98 8.48 4.06
C SER A 123 -2.71 7.81 5.23
N ASP A 124 -1.98 7.09 6.09
CA ASP A 124 -2.58 6.44 7.25
C ASP A 124 -3.11 7.47 8.26
N ARG A 125 -2.35 8.55 8.53
CA ARG A 125 -2.83 9.66 9.37
C ARG A 125 -4.06 10.33 8.79
N LEU A 126 -4.12 10.48 7.47
CA LEU A 126 -5.29 11.04 6.80
C LEU A 126 -6.52 10.14 7.03
N LYS A 127 -6.38 8.83 6.86
CA LYS A 127 -7.47 7.86 7.13
C LYS A 127 -7.93 7.91 8.58
N ASP A 128 -7.01 7.89 9.53
CA ASP A 128 -7.34 7.97 10.96
C ASP A 128 -8.12 9.26 11.27
N THR A 129 -7.74 10.37 10.62
CA THR A 129 -8.42 11.65 10.75
C THR A 129 -9.80 11.62 10.10
N GLU A 130 -9.93 11.01 8.91
CA GLU A 130 -11.21 10.83 8.22
C GLU A 130 -12.19 9.97 9.00
N GLU A 131 -11.73 8.93 9.69
CA GLU A 131 -12.57 8.08 10.56
C GLU A 131 -13.09 8.84 11.79
N LEU A 132 -12.34 9.84 12.27
CA LEU A 132 -12.75 10.72 13.36
C LEU A 132 -13.68 11.85 12.91
N LEU A 133 -13.77 12.12 11.60
CA LEU A 133 -14.69 13.12 11.06
C LEU A 133 -16.11 12.54 11.03
N PRO A 134 -17.13 13.27 11.53
CA PRO A 134 -18.51 12.85 11.39
C PRO A 134 -18.85 12.75 9.89
N SER A 135 -19.58 11.71 9.49
CA SER A 135 -19.90 11.34 8.09
C SER A 135 -20.61 12.40 7.24
N ALA A 136 -20.79 13.62 7.75
CA ALA A 136 -21.43 14.76 7.10
C ALA A 136 -20.47 15.93 6.77
N SER A 137 -19.16 15.82 7.03
CA SER A 137 -18.20 16.90 6.74
C SER A 137 -17.10 16.50 5.77
N THR A 138 -17.47 15.96 4.61
CA THR A 138 -16.70 16.33 3.41
C THR A 138 -16.78 17.85 3.33
N GLY A 139 -15.68 18.60 3.38
CA GLY A 139 -15.67 20.09 3.45
C GLY A 139 -16.45 20.84 2.35
N TRP A 140 -17.10 20.11 1.46
CA TRP A 140 -18.10 20.56 0.51
C TRP A 140 -19.46 20.75 1.19
N LYS A 141 -19.85 22.01 1.37
CA LYS A 141 -21.21 22.37 1.78
C LYS A 141 -22.05 22.63 0.53
N MET A 142 -23.04 21.78 0.28
CA MET A 142 -23.99 22.03 -0.81
C MET A 142 -24.79 23.29 -0.46
N ALA A 143 -24.53 24.37 -1.18
CA ALA A 143 -25.20 25.66 -0.99
C ALA A 143 -26.26 25.82 -2.09
N SER A 144 -27.43 26.34 -1.72
CA SER A 144 -28.44 26.71 -2.71
C SER A 144 -27.92 27.84 -3.61
N ILE A 145 -28.45 27.93 -4.84
CA ILE A 145 -28.16 29.03 -5.79
C ILE A 145 -28.32 30.41 -5.15
N GLN A 146 -29.29 30.57 -4.25
CA GLN A 146 -29.53 31.82 -3.54
C GLN A 146 -28.37 32.21 -2.59
N ASN A 147 -27.66 31.22 -2.04
CA ASN A 147 -26.48 31.44 -1.20
C ASN A 147 -25.23 31.74 -2.02
N PHE A 148 -25.07 31.13 -3.21
CA PHE A 148 -23.98 31.43 -4.15
C PHE A 148 -24.03 32.88 -4.65
N LEU A 149 -25.21 33.35 -5.06
CA LEU A 149 -25.41 34.73 -5.55
C LEU A 149 -25.06 35.80 -4.51
N ARG A 150 -25.10 35.47 -3.21
CA ARG A 150 -24.71 36.39 -2.14
C ARG A 150 -23.19 36.57 -2.01
N TYR A 151 -22.39 35.56 -2.39
CA TYR A 151 -20.93 35.57 -2.19
C TYR A 151 -20.17 34.86 -3.33
N PRO A 152 -20.19 35.41 -4.56
CA PRO A 152 -19.65 34.74 -5.75
C PRO A 152 -18.12 34.55 -5.76
N GLY A 153 -17.39 35.20 -4.83
CA GLY A 153 -15.92 35.18 -4.78
C GLY A 153 -15.33 34.37 -3.62
N MET A 154 -16.11 33.56 -2.90
CA MET A 154 -15.54 32.72 -1.84
C MET A 154 -14.64 31.63 -2.44
N PRO A 155 -13.44 31.38 -1.86
CA PRO A 155 -12.60 30.25 -2.25
C PRO A 155 -13.38 28.93 -2.16
N GLY A 156 -13.33 28.12 -3.20
CA GLY A 156 -14.07 26.85 -3.29
C GLY A 156 -15.49 26.95 -3.88
N SER A 157 -15.91 28.14 -4.31
CA SER A 157 -17.19 28.35 -4.99
C SER A 157 -17.06 28.16 -6.51
N TYR A 158 -17.57 27.04 -7.05
CA TYR A 158 -17.53 26.74 -8.48
C TYR A 158 -18.95 26.66 -9.05
N PHE A 159 -19.25 27.44 -10.09
CA PHE A 159 -20.54 27.44 -10.78
C PHE A 159 -20.34 27.12 -12.25
N ALA A 160 -20.79 25.94 -12.67
CA ALA A 160 -20.82 25.53 -14.07
C ALA A 160 -22.23 25.77 -14.63
N ARG A 161 -22.36 26.62 -15.66
CA ARG A 161 -23.63 26.81 -16.38
C ARG A 161 -23.90 25.60 -17.27
N PRO A 162 -25.14 25.07 -17.28
CA PRO A 162 -25.53 24.01 -18.20
C PRO A 162 -25.89 24.59 -19.57
N GLU A 163 -24.96 25.31 -20.20
CA GLU A 163 -25.11 25.65 -21.62
C GLU A 163 -24.23 24.72 -22.44
N SER A 164 -24.85 23.96 -23.34
CA SER A 164 -24.24 23.01 -24.28
C SER A 164 -23.45 23.72 -25.39
N LEU A 165 -22.45 24.52 -24.98
CA LEU A 165 -21.51 25.19 -25.89
C LEU A 165 -20.64 24.19 -26.67
N THR A 166 -20.70 22.89 -26.34
CA THR A 166 -19.91 21.81 -26.95
C THR A 166 -20.31 21.46 -28.38
N ARG A 167 -21.57 21.72 -28.78
CA ARG A 167 -22.07 21.36 -30.12
C ARG A 167 -21.27 22.01 -31.26
N ARG A 168 -20.65 23.18 -31.02
CA ARG A 168 -19.83 23.88 -32.01
C ARG A 168 -18.52 23.17 -32.34
N TRP A 169 -18.06 22.28 -31.46
CA TRP A 169 -16.82 21.52 -31.60
C TRP A 169 -17.05 20.09 -32.10
N LEU A 170 -18.32 19.67 -32.23
CA LEU A 170 -18.66 18.40 -32.85
C LEU A 170 -18.49 18.48 -34.37
N ARG A 171 -17.74 17.55 -34.95
CA ARG A 171 -17.46 17.45 -36.39
C ARG A 171 -18.00 16.15 -36.95
N GLY A 172 -18.63 16.22 -38.12
CA GLY A 172 -19.14 15.04 -38.84
C GLY A 172 -18.08 14.32 -39.68
N ASP A 173 -16.92 14.92 -39.89
CA ASP A 173 -15.82 14.43 -40.73
C ASP A 173 -14.61 13.93 -39.92
N ILE A 174 -14.81 13.59 -38.64
CA ILE A 174 -13.76 13.18 -37.72
C ILE A 174 -12.97 11.96 -38.22
N GLU A 175 -13.65 11.00 -38.85
CA GLU A 175 -13.02 9.77 -39.34
C GLU A 175 -12.02 10.05 -40.47
N GLU A 176 -12.32 11.01 -41.34
CA GLU A 176 -11.40 11.41 -42.41
C GLU A 176 -10.18 12.14 -41.85
N LEU A 177 -10.37 13.00 -40.84
CA LEU A 177 -9.29 13.71 -40.18
C LEU A 177 -8.33 12.76 -39.48
N THR A 178 -8.85 11.82 -38.70
CA THR A 178 -8.04 10.85 -37.93
C THR A 178 -7.23 9.93 -38.85
N LYS A 179 -7.77 9.53 -40.01
CA LYS A 179 -7.04 8.73 -41.01
C LYS A 179 -5.76 9.42 -41.50
N THR A 180 -5.75 10.76 -41.59
CA THR A 180 -4.57 11.51 -42.05
C THR A 180 -3.46 11.62 -41.00
N LEU A 181 -3.79 11.36 -39.73
CA LEU A 181 -2.88 11.43 -38.59
C LEU A 181 -2.06 10.15 -38.40
N ILE A 182 -2.47 9.05 -39.02
CA ILE A 182 -1.80 7.76 -38.94
C ILE A 182 -0.98 7.57 -40.21
N ARG A 183 0.35 7.56 -40.09
CA ARG A 183 1.24 7.36 -41.24
C ARG A 183 2.22 6.23 -40.99
N PRO A 184 2.37 5.30 -41.94
CA PRO A 184 3.44 4.32 -41.87
C PRO A 184 4.79 5.03 -42.03
N TRP A 185 5.71 4.77 -41.11
CA TRP A 185 7.08 5.26 -41.14
C TRP A 185 8.02 4.07 -41.21
N ASP A 186 8.73 3.94 -42.34
CA ASP A 186 9.74 2.90 -42.50
C ASP A 186 11.05 3.34 -41.83
N SER A 187 11.42 2.63 -40.77
CA SER A 187 12.66 2.88 -40.01
C SER A 187 13.91 2.24 -40.63
N GLY A 188 13.75 1.50 -41.74
CA GLY A 188 14.78 0.65 -42.33
C GLY A 188 14.97 -0.69 -41.59
N HIS A 189 14.29 -0.90 -40.46
CA HIS A 189 14.29 -2.14 -39.67
C HIS A 189 12.87 -2.67 -39.42
N GLY A 190 11.86 -2.11 -40.10
CA GLY A 190 10.45 -2.43 -39.94
C GLY A 190 9.56 -1.20 -40.12
N ILE A 191 8.29 -1.44 -40.44
CA ILE A 191 7.27 -0.39 -40.60
C ILE A 191 6.72 -0.05 -39.21
N MET A 192 6.98 1.17 -38.75
CA MET A 192 6.38 1.76 -37.57
C MET A 192 5.16 2.61 -37.96
N VAL A 193 4.32 2.95 -36.98
CA VAL A 193 3.18 3.85 -37.18
C VAL A 193 3.48 5.16 -36.45
N ALA A 194 3.54 6.26 -37.20
CA ALA A 194 3.62 7.61 -36.65
C ALA A 194 2.22 8.17 -36.44
N TYR A 195 2.04 8.86 -35.32
CA TYR A 195 0.81 9.56 -34.96
C TYR A 195 1.08 11.07 -34.98
N ASP A 196 0.22 11.80 -35.68
CA ASP A 196 0.17 13.26 -35.65
C ASP A 196 -1.02 13.72 -34.80
N ALA A 197 -1.03 14.97 -34.36
CA ALA A 197 -2.12 15.53 -33.54
C ALA A 197 -2.74 16.74 -34.24
N ARG A 198 -4.06 16.84 -34.20
CA ARG A 198 -4.82 17.99 -34.69
C ARG A 198 -5.75 18.48 -33.61
N ILE A 199 -5.70 19.79 -33.36
CA ILE A 199 -6.50 20.44 -32.33
C ILE A 199 -8.00 20.21 -32.55
N GLU A 200 -8.42 20.12 -33.81
CA GLU A 200 -9.82 19.91 -34.18
C GLU A 200 -10.31 18.49 -33.85
N VAL A 201 -9.40 17.52 -33.79
CA VAL A 201 -9.70 16.14 -33.36
C VAL A 201 -9.80 16.09 -31.84
N ASP A 202 -8.89 16.76 -31.14
CA ASP A 202 -8.88 16.84 -29.68
C ASP A 202 -10.11 17.59 -29.15
N GLU A 203 -10.48 18.71 -29.76
CA GLU A 203 -11.68 19.48 -29.41
C GLU A 203 -12.97 18.66 -29.59
N HIS A 204 -13.04 17.83 -30.63
CA HIS A 204 -14.17 16.94 -30.86
C HIS A 204 -14.34 15.91 -29.74
N TYR A 205 -13.28 15.18 -29.41
CA TYR A 205 -13.33 14.16 -28.36
C TYR A 205 -13.50 14.78 -26.97
N MET A 206 -12.96 15.97 -26.73
CA MET A 206 -13.22 16.70 -25.49
C MET A 206 -14.68 17.14 -25.36
N ALA A 207 -15.31 17.55 -26.46
CA ALA A 207 -16.72 17.88 -26.48
C ALA A 207 -17.61 16.65 -26.22
N GLU A 208 -17.28 15.50 -26.80
CA GLU A 208 -17.99 14.23 -26.60
C GLU A 208 -17.84 13.71 -25.16
N ALA A 209 -16.61 13.73 -24.63
CA ALA A 209 -16.33 13.35 -23.24
C ALA A 209 -17.07 14.24 -22.23
N LEU A 210 -17.15 15.55 -22.50
CA LEU A 210 -17.86 16.49 -21.63
C LEU A 210 -19.38 16.25 -21.67
N ASP A 211 -19.94 15.88 -22.82
CA ASP A 211 -21.36 15.52 -22.96
C ASP A 211 -21.67 14.24 -22.16
N LEU A 212 -20.85 13.19 -22.31
CA LEU A 212 -20.96 11.95 -21.54
C LEU A 212 -20.83 12.19 -20.03
N ALA A 213 -19.85 12.98 -19.61
CA ALA A 213 -19.66 13.33 -18.21
C ALA A 213 -20.85 14.13 -17.65
N THR A 214 -21.51 14.94 -18.48
CA THR A 214 -22.73 15.66 -18.09
C THR A 214 -23.89 14.71 -17.87
N VAL A 215 -24.09 13.72 -18.75
CA VAL A 215 -25.12 12.68 -18.58
C VAL A 215 -24.86 11.84 -17.33
N TRP A 216 -23.63 11.37 -17.11
CA TRP A 216 -23.29 10.59 -15.91
C TRP A 216 -23.47 11.37 -14.62
N ARG A 217 -23.20 12.67 -14.66
CA ARG A 217 -23.47 13.58 -13.54
C ARG A 217 -24.97 13.64 -13.24
N GLU A 218 -25.82 13.72 -14.25
CA GLU A 218 -27.28 13.66 -14.09
C GLU A 218 -27.73 12.30 -13.55
N ASP A 219 -27.27 11.19 -14.13
CA ASP A 219 -27.61 9.83 -13.67
C ASP A 219 -27.17 9.56 -12.21
N SER A 220 -26.07 10.19 -11.78
CA SER A 220 -25.56 10.09 -10.41
C SER A 220 -26.34 10.96 -9.41
N GLY A 221 -27.42 11.62 -9.84
CA GLY A 221 -28.23 12.49 -8.98
C GLY A 221 -27.58 13.82 -8.64
N ILE A 222 -26.47 14.20 -9.31
CA ILE A 222 -25.77 15.47 -9.12
C ILE A 222 -26.46 16.54 -9.95
N HIS A 223 -27.73 16.77 -9.65
CA HIS A 223 -28.56 17.79 -10.29
C HIS A 223 -28.37 19.15 -9.61
N MET A 224 -28.49 20.24 -10.38
CA MET A 224 -28.81 21.53 -9.78
C MET A 224 -30.31 21.55 -9.44
N PRO A 225 -30.72 22.13 -8.30
CA PRO A 225 -32.14 22.24 -7.98
C PRO A 225 -32.79 23.32 -8.87
N PHE A 226 -33.35 22.82 -9.98
CA PHE A 226 -34.32 23.40 -10.92
C PHE A 226 -33.96 24.66 -11.72
N SER A 227 -34.36 24.55 -13.00
CA SER A 227 -34.54 25.56 -14.06
C SER A 227 -35.47 26.70 -13.67
#